data_AF-A0A1Y5DIC2-F1
#
_entry.id   AF-A0A1Y5DIC2-F1
#
_cell.length_a   1.000
_cell.length_b   1.000
_cell.length_c   1.000
_cell.angle_alpha   90.00
_cell.angle_beta   90.00
_cell.angle_gamma   90.00
#
_symmetry.space_group_name_H-M   'P 1'
#
loop_
_entity.id
_entity.type
_entity.pdbx_description
1 polymer ?
#
loop_
_entity_poly.entity_id
_entity_poly.type
_entity_poly.pdbx_seq_one_letter_code
_entity_poly.pdbx_strand_id
1 'polypeptide(L)' 'MSQSITYTQTLSALKQAPKAALTFYRGIEKEGLRVNSDTRISQVPHQTQLGSALTHPHITTDY' A
#
# COMPACT_ATOMS: atom_id res chain seq x y z
N MET A 1 35.66 -7.48 -5.71
CA MET A 1 34.43 -8.22 -5.40
C MET A 1 34.02 -7.86 -3.98
N SER A 2 32.93 -7.11 -3.79
CA SER A 2 32.44 -6.80 -2.44
C SER A 2 31.89 -8.08 -1.82
N GLN A 3 32.43 -8.52 -0.69
CA GLN A 3 31.81 -9.62 0.05
C GLN A 3 30.47 -9.15 0.59
N SER A 4 29.41 -9.90 0.27
CA SER A 4 28.07 -9.63 0.81
C SER A 4 28.02 -9.94 2.30
N ILE A 5 27.30 -9.11 3.06
CA ILE A 5 27.08 -9.36 4.49
C ILE A 5 26.29 -10.66 4.67
N THR A 6 26.67 -11.45 5.68
CA THR A 6 25.97 -12.70 6.01
C THR A 6 24.71 -12.44 6.83
N TYR A 7 23.76 -13.39 6.82
CA TYR A 7 22.57 -13.35 7.67
C TYR A 7 22.91 -13.10 9.15
N THR A 8 23.91 -13.80 9.68
CA THR A 8 24.31 -13.70 11.08
C THR A 8 24.85 -12.29 11.41
N GLN A 9 25.63 -11.70 10.49
CA GLN A 9 26.12 -10.32 10.65
C GLN A 9 24.97 -9.31 10.64
N THR A 10 24.03 -9.44 9.70
CA THR A 10 22.84 -8.57 9.63
C THR A 10 21.98 -8.69 10.88
N LEU A 11 21.69 -9.92 11.34
CA LEU A 11 20.88 -10.15 12.52
C LEU A 11 21.56 -9.59 13.79
N SER A 12 22.87 -9.77 13.92
CA SER A 12 23.64 -9.22 15.04
C SER A 12 23.56 -7.69 15.08
N ALA A 13 23.75 -7.03 13.93
CA ALA A 13 23.64 -5.58 13.82
C ALA A 13 22.23 -5.08 14.16
N LEU A 14 21.19 -5.75 13.66
CA LEU A 14 19.78 -5.39 13.96
C LEU A 14 19.44 -5.55 15.44
N LYS A 15 19.96 -6.58 16.13
CA LYS A 15 19.76 -6.75 17.57
C LYS A 15 20.37 -5.62 18.40
N GLN A 16 21.42 -4.98 17.89
CA GLN A 16 22.12 -3.87 18.55
C GLN A 16 21.58 -2.50 18.14
N ALA A 17 20.77 -2.43 17.09
CA ALA A 17 20.23 -1.18 16.60
C ALA A 17 19.22 -0.58 17.61
N PRO A 18 19.24 0.74 17.83
CA PRO A 18 18.22 1.39 18.65
C PRO A 18 16.85 1.24 17.97
N LYS A 19 15.79 1.06 18.76
CA LYS A 19 14.42 0.87 18.25
C LYS A 19 13.96 1.98 17.30
N ALA A 20 14.44 3.20 17.50
CA ALA A 20 14.19 4.34 16.61
C ALA A 20 14.71 4.09 15.17
N ALA A 21 15.84 3.41 15.00
CA ALA A 21 16.38 3.06 13.69
C ALA A 21 15.55 2.01 12.94
N LEU A 22 14.63 1.33 13.63
CA LEU A 22 13.70 0.34 13.06
C LEU A 22 12.28 0.91 12.89
N THR A 23 12.08 2.21 13.16
CA THR A 23 10.78 2.85 12.96
C THR A 23 10.62 3.18 11.47
N PHE A 24 9.54 2.69 10.86
CA PHE A 24 9.21 3.00 9.47
C PHE A 24 7.70 3.19 9.31
N TYR A 25 7.35 3.98 8.31
CA TYR A 25 5.97 4.28 7.95
C TYR A 25 5.61 3.55 6.66
N ARG A 26 4.32 3.26 6.48
CA ARG A 26 3.80 2.58 5.29
C ARG A 26 2.52 3.26 4.82
N GLY A 27 2.38 3.39 3.50
CA GLY A 27 1.11 3.61 2.84
C GLY A 27 0.60 2.29 2.25
N ILE A 28 -0.71 2.17 2.10
CA ILE A 28 -1.34 1.04 1.42
C ILE A 28 -2.32 1.61 0.40
N GLU A 29 -2.20 1.10 -0.82
CA GLU A 29 -3.16 1.33 -1.89
C GLU A 29 -3.81 -0.01 -2.23
N LYS A 30 -5.10 0.02 -2.58
CA LYS A 30 -5.87 -1.17 -2.92
C LYS A 30 -6.87 -0.84 -4.01
N GLU A 31 -6.86 -1.65 -5.05
CA GLU A 31 -7.86 -1.63 -6.11
C GLU A 31 -8.91 -2.74 -5.93
N GLY A 32 -10.06 -2.49 -6.53
CA GLY A 32 -11.16 -3.44 -6.62
C GLY A 32 -12.25 -2.93 -7.56
N LEU A 33 -12.71 -3.80 -8.46
CA LEU A 33 -13.82 -3.48 -9.35
C LEU A 33 -15.13 -3.39 -8.56
N ARG A 34 -15.95 -2.39 -8.88
CA ARG A 34 -17.34 -2.36 -8.43
C ARG A 34 -18.14 -3.37 -9.22
N VAL A 35 -18.91 -4.21 -8.54
CA VAL A 35 -19.72 -5.26 -9.16
C VAL A 35 -21.18 -5.12 -8.75
N ASN A 36 -22.06 -5.59 -9.63
CA ASN A 36 -23.48 -5.78 -9.34
C ASN A 36 -23.68 -7.08 -8.54
N SER A 37 -24.89 -7.29 -8.02
CA SER A 37 -25.26 -8.52 -7.30
C SER A 37 -25.16 -9.80 -8.14
N ASP A 38 -25.20 -9.67 -9.47
CA ASP A 38 -25.04 -10.75 -10.44
C ASP A 38 -23.57 -10.97 -10.86
N THR A 39 -22.62 -10.41 -10.09
CA THR A 39 -21.15 -10.49 -10.29
C THR A 39 -20.61 -9.87 -11.57
N ARG A 40 -21.41 -9.09 -12.30
CA ARG A 40 -20.93 -8.32 -13.47
C ARG A 40 -20.33 -6.97 -13.05
N ILE A 41 -19.38 -6.45 -13.85
CA ILE A 41 -18.79 -5.12 -13.63
C ILE A 41 -19.87 -4.05 -13.70
N SER A 42 -19.95 -3.25 -12.64
CA SER A 42 -20.92 -2.16 -12.55
C SER A 42 -20.61 -1.07 -13.58
N GLN A 43 -21.61 -0.70 -14.38
CA GLN A 43 -21.52 0.41 -15.34
C GLN A 43 -21.96 1.76 -14.73
N VAL A 44 -22.34 1.78 -13.45
CA VAL A 44 -22.70 3.01 -12.74
C VAL A 44 -21.45 3.89 -12.61
N PRO A 45 -21.51 5.21 -12.79
CA PRO A 45 -20.37 6.11 -12.59
C PRO A 45 -19.87 6.11 -11.14
N HIS A 46 -18.76 6.82 -10.89
CA HIS A 46 -18.24 7.06 -9.54
C HIS A 46 -19.34 7.64 -8.63
N GLN A 47 -19.46 7.12 -7.41
CA GLN A 47 -20.52 7.52 -6.48
C GLN A 47 -20.28 8.96 -5.99
N THR A 48 -21.27 9.83 -6.19
CA THR A 48 -21.17 11.25 -5.81
C THR A 48 -20.91 11.46 -4.32
N GLN A 49 -21.34 10.53 -3.46
CA GLN A 49 -21.10 10.56 -2.02
C GLN A 49 -19.62 10.37 -1.65
N LEU A 50 -18.79 9.82 -2.55
CA LEU A 50 -17.34 9.68 -2.37
C LEU A 50 -16.56 10.92 -2.86
N GLY A 51 -17.27 11.94 -3.38
CA GLY A 51 -16.67 13.18 -3.84
C GLY A 51 -16.06 13.09 -5.24
N SER A 52 -14.95 13.83 -5.44
CA SER A 52 -14.26 13.89 -6.73
C SER A 52 -13.12 12.89 -6.77
N ALA A 53 -13.19 11.89 -7.65
CA ALA A 53 -12.09 10.95 -7.86
C ALA A 53 -10.76 11.65 -8.20
N LEU A 54 -10.80 12.83 -8.84
CA LEU A 54 -9.59 13.58 -9.22
C LEU A 54 -8.86 14.23 -8.02
N THR A 55 -9.58 14.58 -6.95
CA THR A 55 -9.03 15.43 -5.86
C THR A 55 -9.26 14.89 -4.45
N HIS A 56 -10.03 13.81 -4.29
CA HIS A 56 -10.29 13.24 -2.98
C HIS A 56 -9.01 12.58 -2.41
N PRO A 57 -8.61 12.87 -1.17
CA PRO A 57 -7.27 12.55 -0.66
C PRO A 57 -7.01 11.05 -0.41
N HIS A 58 -8.06 10.23 -0.36
CA HIS A 58 -7.96 8.83 0.07
C HIS A 58 -8.73 7.82 -0.80
N ILE A 59 -9.53 8.29 -1.77
CA ILE A 59 -10.40 7.45 -2.59
C ILE A 59 -10.39 8.03 -3.99
N THR A 60 -9.98 7.23 -4.96
CA THR A 60 -9.93 7.64 -6.37
C THR A 60 -10.35 6.45 -7.24
N THR A 61 -10.27 6.60 -8.56
CA THR A 61 -10.49 5.55 -9.53
C THR A 61 -9.23 5.36 -10.34
N ASP A 62 -8.82 4.10 -10.53
CA ASP A 62 -7.91 3.73 -11.61
C ASP A 62 -8.72 3.57 -12.92
N TYR A 63 -8.13 2.95 -13.95
CA TYR A 63 -8.77 2.59 -15.22
C TYR A 63 -10.14 1.91 -15.05
#